data_AF-A0A7C3P843-F1
#
_entry.id   AF-A0A7C3P843-F1
#
_cell.length_a   1.000
_cell.length_b   1.000
_cell.length_c   1.000
_cell.angle_alpha   90.00
_cell.angle_beta   90.00
_cell.angle_gamma   90.00
#
_symmetry.space_group_name_H-M   'P 1'
#
loop_
_entity.id
_entity.type
_entity.pdbx_description
1 polymer ?
#
loop_
_entity_poly.entity_id
_entity_poly.type
_entity_poly.pdbx_seq_one_letter_code
_entity_poly.pdbx_strand_id
1 'polypeptide(L)'
;MDLDVKPEEFKARETNEQIVEFVLEKVRALYKKREIEYPVEFAMDLTMAMMRTAPEQAANHLVHWANTRFNLGWTPESLRTRMPPQIREELLAASAKFVESNRLQVAVDEALACRDNEALEKHLREKYQVGVPNWMKRLRDEDRDNAIRAVIESILRAELVQFERFVLLDVLDTAWKEHLYAMDQLRDTIGFRSFSQQDPRIEYKREGSRLYREMLERLRDRVAEYVFKLRLRPQFAPPPGARPPGVPAMPPPPGARRPAAVAPVPFGGGTIMGPGLGVPIPGQRPAQGTRTPPPEPPKPAT
;
A
#
# COMPACT_ATOMS: atom_id res chain seq x y z
N MET A 1 -5.04 12.75 -12.52
CA MET A 1 -4.38 12.49 -13.82
C MET A 1 -5.53 12.21 -14.76
N ASP A 2 -5.82 13.14 -15.66
CA ASP A 2 -7.06 13.10 -16.43
C ASP A 2 -6.81 12.57 -17.84
N LEU A 3 -7.81 11.89 -18.40
CA LEU A 3 -7.77 11.35 -19.75
C LEU A 3 -8.00 12.51 -20.74
N ASP A 4 -6.92 13.12 -21.23
CA ASP A 4 -7.00 14.17 -22.24
C ASP A 4 -7.27 13.54 -23.62
N VAL A 5 -8.55 13.38 -23.95
CA VAL A 5 -9.00 12.84 -25.24
C VAL A 5 -9.96 13.82 -25.87
N LYS A 6 -9.66 14.22 -27.10
CA LYS A 6 -10.51 15.18 -27.83
C LYS A 6 -11.77 14.50 -28.37
N PRO A 7 -12.93 15.21 -28.40
CA PRO A 7 -14.17 14.67 -28.96
C PRO A 7 -14.04 14.16 -30.41
N GLU A 8 -13.12 14.75 -31.18
CA GLU A 8 -12.80 14.37 -32.57
C GLU A 8 -12.24 12.94 -32.67
N GLU A 9 -11.50 12.46 -31.66
CA GLU A 9 -10.88 11.12 -31.65
C GLU A 9 -11.91 9.99 -31.44
N PHE A 10 -13.11 10.34 -30.93
CA PHE A 10 -14.24 9.44 -30.79
C PHE A 10 -15.08 9.37 -32.08
N LYS A 11 -15.22 10.48 -32.80
CA LYS A 11 -16.00 10.54 -34.06
C LYS A 11 -15.42 9.66 -35.17
N ALA A 12 -14.13 9.36 -35.12
CA ALA A 12 -13.44 8.51 -36.08
C ALA A 12 -13.72 7.00 -35.90
N ARG A 13 -14.50 6.60 -34.89
CA ARG A 13 -14.76 5.19 -34.54
C ARG A 13 -16.23 4.87 -34.72
N GLU A 14 -16.53 3.77 -35.40
CA GLU A 14 -17.90 3.44 -35.85
C GLU A 14 -18.62 2.49 -34.88
N THR A 15 -17.88 1.70 -34.09
CA THR A 15 -18.47 0.72 -33.16
C THR A 15 -18.14 0.99 -31.70
N ASN A 16 -19.03 0.56 -30.80
CA ASN A 16 -18.84 0.67 -29.35
C ASN A 16 -17.56 -0.08 -28.90
N GLU A 17 -17.30 -1.25 -29.46
CA GLU A 17 -16.09 -2.04 -29.18
C GLU A 17 -14.80 -1.28 -29.49
N GLN A 18 -14.75 -0.57 -30.63
CA GLN A 18 -13.60 0.25 -31.01
C GLN A 18 -13.40 1.45 -30.07
N ILE A 19 -14.48 2.02 -29.54
CA ILE A 19 -14.43 3.10 -28.55
C ILE A 19 -13.93 2.56 -27.21
N VAL A 20 -14.42 1.40 -26.77
CA VAL A 20 -13.99 0.76 -25.52
C VAL A 20 -12.50 0.42 -25.58
N GLU A 21 -12.03 -0.23 -26.66
CA GLU A 21 -10.63 -0.57 -26.80
C GLU A 21 -9.74 0.67 -26.83
N PHE A 22 -10.20 1.78 -27.44
CA PHE A 22 -9.49 3.05 -27.40
C PHE A 22 -9.25 3.56 -26.00
N VAL A 23 -10.33 3.60 -25.22
CA VAL A 23 -10.31 4.17 -23.88
C VAL A 23 -9.44 3.27 -23.02
N LEU A 24 -9.55 1.95 -23.16
CA LEU A 24 -8.67 1.00 -22.49
C LEU A 24 -7.19 1.20 -22.87
N GLU A 25 -6.87 1.42 -24.14
CA GLU A 25 -5.50 1.71 -24.58
C GLU A 25 -4.95 2.98 -23.92
N LYS A 26 -5.72 4.07 -23.92
CA LYS A 26 -5.33 5.33 -23.27
C LYS A 26 -5.20 5.18 -21.75
N VAL A 27 -6.12 4.47 -21.11
CA VAL A 27 -6.08 4.16 -19.67
C VAL A 27 -4.83 3.33 -19.34
N ARG A 28 -4.52 2.29 -20.13
CA ARG A 28 -3.29 1.50 -19.99
C ARG A 28 -2.05 2.37 -20.14
N ALA A 29 -2.02 3.30 -21.10
CA ALA A 29 -0.91 4.23 -21.28
C ALA A 29 -0.74 5.19 -20.08
N LEU A 30 -1.83 5.72 -19.52
CA LEU A 30 -1.80 6.54 -18.31
C LEU A 30 -1.30 5.75 -17.11
N TYR A 31 -1.78 4.51 -16.95
CA TYR A 31 -1.33 3.64 -15.87
C TYR A 31 0.16 3.30 -16.02
N LYS A 32 0.63 3.01 -17.25
CA LYS A 32 2.05 2.83 -17.54
C LYS A 32 2.89 4.05 -17.15
N LYS A 33 2.42 5.25 -17.49
CA LYS A 33 3.09 6.50 -17.07
C LYS A 33 3.14 6.63 -15.54
N ARG A 34 2.04 6.30 -14.86
CA ARG A 34 1.99 6.29 -13.39
C ARG A 34 2.95 5.27 -12.81
N GLU A 35 3.07 4.09 -13.39
CA GLU A 35 3.98 3.05 -12.94
C GLU A 35 5.46 3.46 -13.08
N ILE A 36 5.78 4.29 -14.08
CA ILE A 36 7.12 4.86 -14.27
C ILE A 36 7.39 5.98 -13.25
N GLU A 37 6.48 6.93 -13.13
CA GLU A 37 6.68 8.17 -12.34
C GLU A 37 6.50 7.94 -10.84
N TYR A 38 5.43 7.27 -10.43
CA TYR A 38 4.99 7.20 -9.04
C TYR A 38 6.07 6.67 -8.07
N PRO A 39 6.78 5.57 -8.38
CA PRO A 39 7.79 5.05 -7.46
C PRO A 39 9.00 5.96 -7.34
N VAL A 40 9.40 6.62 -8.43
CA VAL A 40 10.52 7.58 -8.44
C VAL A 40 10.16 8.80 -7.60
N GLU A 41 8.97 9.38 -7.81
CA GLU A 41 8.50 10.50 -7.01
C GLU A 41 8.41 10.12 -5.52
N PHE A 42 7.87 8.94 -5.20
CA PHE A 42 7.79 8.47 -3.82
C PHE A 42 9.17 8.31 -3.17
N ALA A 43 10.12 7.70 -3.87
CA ALA A 43 11.49 7.53 -3.37
C ALA A 43 12.20 8.87 -3.19
N MET A 44 12.00 9.83 -4.10
CA MET A 44 12.55 11.18 -4.00
C MET A 44 11.93 11.94 -2.82
N ASP A 45 10.60 11.93 -2.67
CA ASP A 45 9.90 12.57 -1.56
C ASP A 45 10.36 12.00 -0.21
N LEU A 46 10.51 10.68 -0.12
CA LEU A 46 11.00 10.00 1.09
C LEU A 46 12.44 10.42 1.40
N THR A 47 13.30 10.43 0.38
CA THR A 47 14.71 10.85 0.52
C THR A 47 14.81 12.30 0.96
N MET A 48 14.00 13.20 0.39
CA MET A 48 13.94 14.61 0.80
C MET A 48 13.45 14.78 2.24
N ALA A 49 12.44 14.02 2.66
CA ALA A 49 11.95 14.04 4.03
C ALA A 49 13.03 13.56 5.02
N MET A 50 13.74 12.48 4.68
CA MET A 50 14.84 11.94 5.48
C MET A 50 16.07 12.85 5.49
N MET A 51 16.38 13.55 4.40
CA MET A 51 17.55 14.43 4.30
C MET A 51 17.53 15.56 5.34
N ARG A 52 16.35 15.98 5.78
CA ARG A 52 16.18 17.02 6.82
C ARG A 52 16.70 16.59 8.19
N THR A 53 16.72 15.28 8.47
CA THR A 53 17.04 14.74 9.81
C THR A 53 18.24 13.80 9.80
N ALA A 54 18.46 13.05 8.72
CA ALA A 54 19.50 12.03 8.62
C ALA A 54 19.99 11.88 7.15
N PRO A 55 20.91 12.73 6.69
CA PRO A 55 21.34 12.76 5.29
C PRO A 55 22.07 11.49 4.83
N GLU A 56 22.87 10.85 5.70
CA GLU A 56 23.57 9.61 5.35
C GLU A 56 22.62 8.43 5.16
N GLN A 57 21.62 8.31 6.04
CA GLN A 57 20.61 7.26 5.94
C GLN A 57 19.72 7.46 4.70
N ALA A 58 19.39 8.71 4.36
CA ALA A 58 18.64 9.04 3.15
C ALA A 58 19.35 8.58 1.88
N ALA A 59 20.65 8.86 1.77
CA ALA A 59 21.46 8.43 0.63
C ALA A 59 21.54 6.90 0.54
N ASN A 60 21.82 6.22 1.65
CA ASN A 60 21.91 4.76 1.70
C ASN A 60 20.58 4.09 1.29
N HIS A 61 19.44 4.63 1.76
CA HIS A 61 18.12 4.13 1.41
C HIS A 61 17.85 4.25 -0.10
N LEU A 62 18.12 5.43 -0.69
CA LEU A 62 17.90 5.64 -2.13
C LEU A 62 18.80 4.74 -2.99
N VAL A 63 20.06 4.56 -2.61
CA VAL A 63 20.99 3.64 -3.30
C VAL A 63 20.48 2.22 -3.25
N HIS A 64 20.10 1.74 -2.06
CA HIS A 64 19.60 0.38 -1.91
C HIS A 64 18.34 0.17 -2.75
N TRP A 65 17.39 1.10 -2.69
CA TRP A 65 16.17 1.06 -3.51
C TRP A 65 16.46 1.02 -5.02
N ALA A 66 17.33 1.92 -5.51
CA ALA A 66 17.69 2.00 -6.92
C ALA A 66 18.43 0.74 -7.40
N ASN A 67 19.31 0.18 -6.58
CA ASN A 67 20.06 -1.03 -6.92
C ASN A 67 19.17 -2.29 -6.91
N THR A 68 18.31 -2.45 -5.91
CA THR A 68 17.40 -3.60 -5.83
C THR A 68 16.43 -3.64 -7.02
N ARG A 69 15.97 -2.47 -7.49
CA ARG A 69 14.97 -2.38 -8.57
C ARG A 69 15.57 -2.32 -9.98
N PHE A 70 16.59 -1.48 -10.16
CA PHE A 70 17.14 -1.16 -11.48
C PHE A 70 18.55 -1.71 -11.71
N ASN A 71 19.20 -2.26 -10.66
CA ASN A 71 20.57 -2.77 -10.71
C ASN A 71 21.58 -1.74 -11.26
N LEU A 72 21.45 -0.48 -10.84
CA LEU A 72 22.25 0.65 -11.35
C LEU A 72 23.67 0.70 -10.78
N GLY A 73 23.99 -0.10 -9.75
CA GLY A 73 25.31 -0.14 -9.11
C GLY A 73 25.70 1.17 -8.43
N TRP A 74 24.74 1.98 -7.99
CA TRP A 74 25.01 3.27 -7.36
C TRP A 74 25.69 3.09 -6.02
N THR A 75 26.51 4.08 -5.65
CA THR A 75 27.14 4.19 -4.33
C THR A 75 26.67 5.45 -3.60
N PRO A 76 26.67 5.49 -2.25
CA PRO A 76 26.23 6.68 -1.50
C PRO A 76 27.05 7.94 -1.82
N GLU A 77 28.30 7.76 -2.23
CA GLU A 77 29.22 8.84 -2.63
C GLU A 77 28.83 9.44 -3.99
N SER A 78 28.38 8.62 -4.93
CA SER A 78 27.93 9.08 -6.25
C SER A 78 26.73 10.02 -6.15
N LEU A 79 25.85 9.84 -5.16
CA LEU A 79 24.71 10.71 -4.90
C LEU A 79 25.09 12.09 -4.35
N ARG A 80 26.19 12.20 -3.60
CA ARG A 80 26.63 13.48 -3.00
C ARG A 80 27.09 14.49 -4.04
N THR A 81 27.51 14.02 -5.21
CA THR A 81 28.01 14.85 -6.32
C THR A 81 26.91 15.28 -7.31
N ARG A 82 25.74 14.64 -7.28
CA ARG A 82 24.66 14.85 -8.27
C ARG A 82 23.56 15.73 -7.68
N MET A 83 22.95 16.55 -8.54
CA MET A 83 21.82 17.37 -8.13
C MET A 83 20.51 16.53 -8.10
N PRO A 84 19.56 16.81 -7.18
CA PRO A 84 18.27 16.11 -7.12
C PRO A 84 17.48 16.00 -8.44
N PRO A 85 17.39 17.03 -9.31
CA PRO A 85 16.69 16.90 -10.59
C PRO A 85 17.38 15.92 -11.56
N GLN A 86 18.71 15.85 -11.55
CA GLN A 86 19.46 14.91 -12.39
C GLN A 86 19.23 13.46 -11.94
N ILE A 87 19.26 13.23 -10.61
CA ILE A 87 18.94 11.92 -10.02
C ILE A 87 17.53 11.49 -10.43
N ARG A 88 16.56 12.40 -10.34
CA ARG A 88 15.18 12.13 -10.76
C ARG A 88 15.09 11.72 -12.23
N GLU A 89 15.76 12.43 -13.13
CA GLU A 89 15.73 12.12 -14.56
C GLU A 89 16.35 10.76 -14.88
N GLU A 90 17.49 10.43 -14.26
CA GLU A 90 18.12 9.11 -14.40
C GLU A 90 17.23 7.98 -13.88
N LEU A 91 16.58 8.18 -12.72
CA LEU A 91 15.64 7.22 -12.16
C LEU A 91 14.40 7.04 -13.03
N LEU A 92 13.86 8.11 -13.61
CA LEU A 92 12.75 8.02 -14.55
C LEU A 92 13.14 7.25 -15.81
N ALA A 93 14.33 7.50 -16.35
CA ALA A 93 14.84 6.76 -17.51
C ALA A 93 15.05 5.26 -17.21
N ALA A 94 15.58 4.94 -16.02
CA ALA A 94 15.72 3.55 -15.56
C ALA A 94 14.36 2.88 -15.33
N SER A 95 13.40 3.62 -14.76
CA SER A 95 12.03 3.17 -14.52
C SER A 95 11.28 2.89 -15.83
N ALA A 96 11.42 3.76 -16.84
CA ALA A 96 10.84 3.54 -18.17
C ALA A 96 11.38 2.25 -18.82
N LYS A 97 12.70 2.05 -18.79
CA LYS A 97 13.32 0.81 -19.28
C LYS A 97 12.85 -0.44 -18.54
N PHE A 98 12.63 -0.33 -17.22
CA PHE A 98 12.12 -1.44 -16.42
C PHE A 98 10.70 -1.86 -16.85
N VAL A 99 9.81 -0.89 -17.05
CA VAL A 99 8.42 -1.16 -17.45
C VAL A 99 8.35 -1.68 -18.89
N GLU A 100 9.21 -1.19 -19.78
CA GLU A 100 9.27 -1.65 -21.18
C GLU A 100 9.88 -3.05 -21.36
N SER A 101 10.87 -3.39 -20.54
CA SER A 101 11.56 -4.69 -20.63
C SER A 101 10.77 -5.87 -20.06
N ASN A 102 9.54 -5.62 -19.57
CA ASN A 102 8.68 -6.61 -18.92
C ASN A 102 9.40 -7.45 -17.85
N ARG A 103 10.41 -6.84 -17.19
CA ARG A 103 11.31 -7.51 -16.24
C ARG A 103 10.55 -8.09 -15.05
N LEU A 104 9.40 -7.50 -14.71
CA LEU A 104 8.48 -8.05 -13.72
C LEU A 104 8.00 -9.45 -14.09
N GLN A 105 7.48 -9.64 -15.31
CA GLN A 105 6.99 -10.95 -15.74
C GLN A 105 8.12 -11.96 -15.80
N VAL A 106 9.29 -11.58 -16.33
CA VAL A 106 10.48 -12.44 -16.33
C VAL A 106 10.87 -12.86 -14.90
N ALA A 107 10.85 -11.92 -13.95
CA ALA A 107 11.15 -12.21 -12.55
C ALA A 107 10.09 -13.12 -11.89
N VAL A 108 8.82 -12.97 -12.26
CA VAL A 108 7.73 -13.85 -11.81
C VAL A 108 7.91 -15.24 -12.40
N ASP A 109 8.19 -15.35 -13.70
CA ASP A 109 8.37 -16.64 -14.39
C ASP A 109 9.60 -17.40 -13.86
N GLU A 110 10.71 -16.70 -13.60
CA GLU A 110 11.89 -17.26 -12.93
C GLU A 110 11.56 -17.78 -11.52
N ALA A 111 10.74 -17.05 -10.76
CA ALA A 111 10.33 -17.47 -9.43
C ALA A 111 9.34 -18.64 -9.45
N LEU A 112 8.42 -18.68 -10.43
CA LEU A 112 7.48 -19.78 -10.65
C LEU A 112 8.20 -21.06 -11.12
N ALA A 113 9.32 -20.93 -11.83
CA ALA A 113 10.15 -22.07 -12.21
C ALA A 113 10.76 -22.81 -10.98
N CYS A 114 10.80 -22.18 -9.81
CA CYS A 114 11.32 -22.79 -8.58
C CYS A 114 10.29 -23.77 -7.98
N ARG A 115 10.42 -25.07 -8.28
CA ARG A 115 9.49 -26.11 -7.79
C ARG A 115 9.51 -26.34 -6.30
N ASP A 116 10.61 -26.03 -5.61
CA ASP A 116 10.76 -26.28 -4.17
C ASP A 116 10.81 -24.97 -3.37
N ASN A 117 10.29 -25.02 -2.13
CA ASN A 117 10.33 -23.90 -1.19
C ASN A 117 11.76 -23.49 -0.84
N GLU A 118 12.69 -24.46 -0.78
CA GLU A 118 14.12 -24.19 -0.52
C GLU A 118 14.79 -23.49 -1.71
N ALA A 119 14.47 -23.92 -2.94
CA ALA A 119 14.98 -23.28 -4.16
C ALA A 119 14.47 -21.84 -4.29
N LEU A 120 13.18 -21.62 -3.98
CA LEU A 120 12.59 -20.28 -3.95
C LEU A 120 13.24 -19.40 -2.88
N GLU A 121 13.48 -19.94 -1.68
CA GLU A 121 14.14 -19.20 -0.59
C GLU A 121 15.58 -18.80 -0.97
N LYS A 122 16.33 -19.69 -1.62
CA LYS A 122 17.65 -19.38 -2.15
C LYS A 122 17.58 -18.28 -3.22
N HIS A 123 16.68 -18.40 -4.20
CA HIS A 123 16.53 -17.42 -5.27
C HIS A 123 16.18 -16.02 -4.74
N LEU A 124 15.19 -15.93 -3.84
CA LEU A 124 14.77 -14.65 -3.25
C LEU A 124 15.87 -14.02 -2.39
N ARG A 125 16.62 -14.85 -1.64
CA ARG A 125 17.71 -14.38 -0.79
C ARG A 125 18.92 -13.90 -1.59
N GLU A 126 19.28 -14.58 -2.68
CA GLU A 126 20.39 -14.19 -3.55
C GLU A 126 20.06 -12.93 -4.35
N LYS A 127 18.86 -12.85 -4.94
CA LYS A 127 18.52 -11.78 -5.88
C LYS A 127 17.93 -10.53 -5.22
N TYR A 128 17.13 -10.72 -4.17
CA TYR A 128 16.37 -9.63 -3.54
C TYR A 128 16.70 -9.45 -2.04
N GLN A 129 17.52 -10.31 -1.45
CA GLN A 129 17.84 -10.30 -0.01
C GLN A 129 16.60 -10.45 0.89
N VAL A 130 15.52 -11.05 0.37
CA VAL A 130 14.26 -11.29 1.07
C VAL A 130 14.09 -12.79 1.32
N GLY A 131 13.65 -13.16 2.53
CA GLY A 131 13.32 -14.55 2.88
C GLY A 131 11.88 -14.91 2.52
N VAL A 132 11.60 -16.19 2.29
CA VAL A 132 10.23 -16.68 2.05
C VAL A 132 9.43 -16.58 3.36
N PRO A 133 8.28 -15.87 3.38
CA PRO A 133 7.46 -15.78 4.57
C PRO A 133 6.90 -17.15 5.02
N ASN A 134 6.76 -17.36 6.33
CA ASN A 134 6.29 -18.62 6.90
C ASN A 134 4.88 -19.02 6.41
N TRP A 135 4.02 -18.05 6.12
CA TRP A 135 2.69 -18.33 5.58
C TRP A 135 2.76 -18.94 4.17
N MET A 136 3.73 -18.53 3.35
CA MET A 136 3.95 -19.01 1.99
C MET A 136 4.35 -20.49 1.94
N LYS A 137 5.13 -20.95 2.92
CA LYS A 137 5.64 -22.33 2.99
C LYS A 137 4.54 -23.40 3.06
N ARG A 138 3.32 -23.01 3.43
CA ARG A 138 2.16 -23.91 3.59
C ARG A 138 1.23 -23.94 2.37
N LEU A 139 1.42 -23.03 1.42
CA LEU A 139 0.59 -22.91 0.22
C LEU A 139 1.02 -23.95 -0.83
N ARG A 140 0.05 -24.41 -1.63
CA ARG A 140 0.24 -25.40 -2.71
C ARG A 140 -0.46 -24.93 -3.97
N ASP A 141 -0.06 -25.49 -5.10
CA ASP A 141 -0.72 -25.32 -6.40
C ASP A 141 -0.94 -23.84 -6.76
N GLU A 142 -2.13 -23.47 -7.22
CA GLU A 142 -2.47 -22.11 -7.68
C GLU A 142 -2.27 -21.04 -6.59
N ASP A 143 -2.54 -21.37 -5.32
CA ASP A 143 -2.37 -20.42 -4.23
C ASP A 143 -0.89 -20.10 -3.98
N ARG A 144 0.01 -21.06 -4.26
CA ARG A 144 1.46 -20.83 -4.19
C ARG A 144 1.91 -19.92 -5.32
N ASP A 145 1.42 -20.15 -6.54
CA ASP A 145 1.78 -19.34 -7.71
C ASP A 145 1.33 -17.89 -7.54
N ASN A 146 0.10 -17.70 -7.06
CA ASN A 146 -0.45 -16.39 -6.73
C ASN A 146 0.37 -15.70 -5.62
N ALA A 147 0.79 -16.45 -4.59
CA ALA A 147 1.62 -15.93 -3.52
C ALA A 147 3.02 -15.51 -4.02
N ILE A 148 3.64 -16.30 -4.90
CA ILE A 148 4.95 -15.98 -5.49
C ILE A 148 4.84 -14.68 -6.29
N ARG A 149 3.84 -14.58 -7.17
CA ARG A 149 3.59 -13.37 -7.96
C ARG A 149 3.39 -12.15 -7.06
N ALA A 150 2.55 -12.27 -6.03
CA ALA A 150 2.31 -11.18 -5.08
C ALA A 150 3.58 -10.73 -4.33
N VAL A 151 4.46 -11.67 -3.94
CA VAL A 151 5.73 -11.32 -3.28
C VAL A 151 6.68 -10.61 -4.25
N ILE A 152 6.86 -11.11 -5.47
CA ILE A 152 7.71 -10.45 -6.47
C ILE A 152 7.17 -9.05 -6.80
N GLU A 153 5.86 -8.89 -6.97
CA GLU A 153 5.22 -7.59 -7.16
C GLU A 153 5.43 -6.68 -5.94
N SER A 154 5.33 -7.21 -4.73
CA SER A 154 5.56 -6.42 -3.50
C SER A 154 7.02 -5.95 -3.34
N ILE A 155 7.98 -6.62 -3.99
CA ILE A 155 9.39 -6.25 -3.99
C ILE A 155 9.66 -5.21 -5.09
N LEU A 156 9.27 -5.52 -6.34
CA LEU A 156 9.62 -4.71 -7.51
C LEU A 156 8.70 -3.50 -7.72
N ARG A 157 7.47 -3.55 -7.20
CA ARG A 157 6.45 -2.49 -7.29
C ARG A 157 5.94 -2.08 -5.91
N ALA A 158 6.78 -2.18 -4.89
CA ALA A 158 6.43 -1.99 -3.48
C ALA A 158 5.51 -0.78 -3.23
N GLU A 159 5.88 0.39 -3.76
CA GLU A 159 5.18 1.66 -3.53
C GLU A 159 3.78 1.64 -4.15
N LEU A 160 3.68 1.12 -5.38
CA LEU A 160 2.44 1.09 -6.13
C LEU A 160 1.49 0.01 -5.57
N VAL A 161 2.01 -1.17 -5.23
CA VAL A 161 1.24 -2.25 -4.59
C VAL A 161 0.71 -1.81 -3.22
N GLN A 162 1.54 -1.12 -2.42
CA GLN A 162 1.09 -0.56 -1.14
C GLN A 162 -0.01 0.48 -1.35
N PHE A 163 0.13 1.34 -2.37
CA PHE A 163 -0.90 2.31 -2.73
C PHE A 163 -2.21 1.65 -3.16
N GLU A 164 -2.16 0.68 -4.06
CA GLU A 164 -3.34 -0.02 -4.57
C GLU A 164 -4.06 -0.78 -3.46
N ARG A 165 -3.29 -1.49 -2.63
CA ARG A 165 -3.84 -2.18 -1.46
C ARG A 165 -4.50 -1.20 -0.50
N PHE A 166 -3.86 -0.06 -0.24
CA PHE A 166 -4.43 0.97 0.63
C PHE A 166 -5.77 1.48 0.08
N VAL A 167 -5.79 1.90 -1.19
CA VAL A 167 -7.01 2.41 -1.85
C VAL A 167 -8.11 1.36 -1.84
N LEU A 168 -7.80 0.11 -2.19
CA LEU A 168 -8.79 -0.97 -2.24
C LEU A 168 -9.42 -1.21 -0.87
N LEU A 169 -8.59 -1.30 0.19
CA LEU A 169 -9.08 -1.55 1.54
C LEU A 169 -9.88 -0.38 2.11
N ASP A 170 -9.44 0.85 1.87
CA ASP A 170 -10.12 2.07 2.34
C ASP A 170 -11.51 2.22 1.71
N VAL A 171 -11.60 2.04 0.39
CA VAL A 171 -12.88 2.15 -0.33
C VAL A 171 -13.79 0.97 0.02
N LEU A 172 -13.26 -0.26 0.13
CA LEU A 172 -14.04 -1.43 0.49
C LEU A 172 -14.62 -1.32 1.90
N ASP A 173 -13.82 -0.93 2.89
CA ASP A 173 -14.28 -0.79 4.28
C ASP A 173 -15.40 0.25 4.39
N THR A 174 -15.24 1.38 3.70
CA THR A 174 -16.27 2.43 3.65
C THR A 174 -17.55 1.92 2.99
N ALA A 175 -17.46 1.32 1.80
CA ALA A 175 -18.62 0.81 1.06
C ALA A 175 -19.35 -0.30 1.82
N TRP A 176 -18.60 -1.15 2.52
CA TRP A 176 -19.17 -2.24 3.32
C TRP A 176 -19.93 -1.70 4.53
N LYS A 177 -19.38 -0.72 5.26
CA LYS A 177 -20.09 -0.07 6.37
C LYS A 177 -21.39 0.60 5.93
N GLU A 178 -21.35 1.32 4.82
CA GLU A 178 -22.55 1.93 4.20
C GLU A 178 -23.58 0.85 3.81
N HIS A 179 -23.13 -0.28 3.25
CA HIS A 179 -24.01 -1.40 2.90
C HIS A 179 -24.64 -2.05 4.13
N LEU A 180 -23.89 -2.27 5.21
CA LEU A 180 -24.44 -2.81 6.45
C LEU A 180 -25.54 -1.90 7.01
N TYR A 181 -25.30 -0.58 7.01
CA TYR A 181 -26.30 0.40 7.42
C TYR A 181 -27.56 0.34 6.54
N ALA A 182 -27.38 0.24 5.22
CA ALA A 182 -28.51 0.11 4.29
C ALA A 182 -29.29 -1.20 4.49
N MET A 183 -28.61 -2.30 4.83
CA MET A 183 -29.24 -3.58 5.13
C MET A 183 -30.03 -3.55 6.44
N ASP A 184 -29.55 -2.84 7.46
CA ASP A 184 -30.30 -2.60 8.70
C ASP A 184 -31.58 -1.78 8.41
N GLN A 185 -31.48 -0.70 7.64
CA GLN A 185 -32.66 0.08 7.22
C GLN A 185 -33.63 -0.73 6.36
N LEU A 186 -33.12 -1.59 5.48
CA LEU A 186 -33.94 -2.48 4.66
C LEU A 186 -34.72 -3.46 5.52
N ARG A 187 -34.08 -4.04 6.55
CA ARG A 187 -34.74 -4.95 7.50
C ARG A 187 -35.91 -4.27 8.19
N ASP A 188 -35.71 -3.03 8.65
CA ASP A 188 -36.73 -2.29 9.38
C ASP A 188 -37.91 -1.90 8.46
N THR A 189 -37.63 -1.48 7.22
CA THR A 189 -38.67 -1.05 6.26
C THR A 189 -39.46 -2.20 5.64
N ILE A 190 -38.85 -3.38 5.45
CA ILE A 190 -39.54 -4.56 4.90
C ILE A 190 -40.59 -5.10 5.86
N GLY A 191 -40.39 -4.96 7.18
CA GLY A 191 -41.41 -5.28 8.17
C GLY A 191 -42.72 -4.54 7.92
N PHE A 192 -42.64 -3.27 7.52
CA PHE A 192 -43.81 -2.43 7.20
C PHE A 192 -44.41 -2.70 5.80
N ARG A 193 -43.70 -3.38 4.89
CA ARG A 193 -44.18 -3.73 3.54
C ARG A 193 -44.94 -5.06 3.47
N SER A 194 -45.04 -5.78 4.58
CA SER A 194 -45.73 -7.07 4.73
C SER A 194 -47.22 -7.06 4.32
N PHE A 195 -47.83 -5.89 4.11
CA PHE A 195 -49.20 -5.75 3.59
C PHE A 195 -49.37 -6.10 2.10
N SER A 196 -48.29 -6.34 1.33
CA SER A 196 -48.34 -6.55 -0.13
C SER A 196 -48.45 -8.01 -0.60
N GLN A 197 -48.87 -8.95 0.25
CA GLN A 197 -49.02 -10.40 -0.05
C GLN A 197 -47.74 -11.16 -0.48
N GLN A 198 -46.60 -10.48 -0.61
CA GLN A 198 -45.31 -11.11 -0.91
C GLN A 198 -44.56 -11.46 0.39
N ASP A 199 -43.83 -12.59 0.38
CA ASP A 199 -43.03 -13.03 1.53
C ASP A 199 -41.90 -12.02 1.81
N PRO A 200 -41.88 -11.39 3.01
CA PRO A 200 -40.85 -10.41 3.40
C PRO A 200 -39.41 -10.94 3.25
N ARG A 201 -39.20 -12.25 3.41
CA ARG A 201 -37.87 -12.87 3.28
C ARG A 201 -37.40 -12.90 1.84
N ILE A 202 -38.32 -13.13 0.89
CA ILE A 202 -38.00 -13.15 -0.54
C ILE A 202 -37.64 -11.74 -1.01
N GLU A 203 -38.45 -10.74 -0.62
CA GLU A 203 -38.19 -9.34 -0.94
C GLU A 203 -36.89 -8.83 -0.29
N TYR A 204 -36.60 -9.20 0.96
CA TYR A 204 -35.32 -8.85 1.61
C TYR A 204 -34.12 -9.42 0.86
N LYS A 205 -34.20 -10.69 0.45
CA LYS A 205 -33.13 -11.32 -0.34
C LYS A 205 -32.96 -10.63 -1.70
N ARG A 206 -34.06 -10.32 -2.39
CA ARG A 206 -34.04 -9.68 -3.71
C ARG A 206 -33.45 -8.27 -3.63
N GLU A 207 -33.95 -7.46 -2.70
CA GLU A 207 -33.52 -6.08 -2.54
C GLU A 207 -32.09 -6.01 -1.98
N GLY A 208 -31.76 -6.84 -1.00
CA GLY A 208 -30.39 -6.95 -0.47
C GLY A 208 -29.37 -7.35 -1.54
N SER A 209 -29.73 -8.28 -2.43
CA SER A 209 -28.90 -8.63 -3.59
C SER A 209 -28.76 -7.48 -4.59
N ARG A 210 -29.78 -6.64 -4.76
CA ARG A 210 -29.71 -5.43 -5.59
C ARG A 210 -28.74 -4.41 -4.97
N LEU A 211 -28.91 -4.09 -3.69
CA LEU A 211 -28.04 -3.17 -2.95
C LEU A 211 -26.58 -3.62 -2.93
N TYR A 212 -26.34 -4.92 -2.82
CA TYR A 212 -24.99 -5.49 -2.88
C TYR A 212 -24.34 -5.27 -4.26
N ARG A 213 -25.07 -5.49 -5.36
CA ARG A 213 -24.56 -5.23 -6.71
C ARG A 213 -24.27 -3.74 -6.94
N GLU A 214 -25.17 -2.86 -6.51
CA GLU A 214 -24.98 -1.41 -6.56
C GLU A 214 -23.77 -0.96 -5.70
N MET A 215 -23.53 -1.61 -4.56
CA MET A 215 -22.32 -1.38 -3.75
C MET A 215 -21.06 -1.80 -4.52
N LEU A 216 -21.06 -2.97 -5.17
CA LEU A 216 -19.93 -3.45 -5.96
C LEU A 216 -19.62 -2.56 -7.17
N GLU A 217 -20.63 -2.03 -7.84
CA GLU A 217 -20.46 -1.07 -8.95
C GLU A 217 -19.81 0.22 -8.45
N ARG A 218 -20.35 0.83 -7.39
CA ARG A 218 -19.77 2.02 -6.77
C ARG A 218 -18.34 1.80 -6.26
N LEU A 219 -18.06 0.63 -5.71
CA LEU A 219 -16.71 0.24 -5.28
C LEU A 219 -15.74 0.27 -6.48
N ARG A 220 -16.10 -0.35 -7.60
CA ARG A 220 -15.25 -0.41 -8.80
C ARG A 220 -14.97 0.99 -9.36
N ASP A 221 -16.00 1.82 -9.47
CA ASP A 221 -15.87 3.19 -9.99
C ASP A 221 -14.93 4.03 -9.12
N ARG A 222 -15.10 3.94 -7.80
CA ARG A 222 -14.33 4.74 -6.83
C ARG A 222 -12.88 4.27 -6.73
N VAL A 223 -12.63 2.96 -6.79
CA VAL A 223 -11.27 2.41 -6.89
C VAL A 223 -10.60 2.89 -8.18
N ALA A 224 -11.29 2.78 -9.33
CA ALA A 224 -10.75 3.23 -10.61
C ALA A 224 -10.40 4.73 -10.57
N GLU A 225 -11.28 5.56 -10.03
CA GLU A 225 -11.03 7.00 -9.87
C GLU A 225 -9.82 7.28 -8.96
N TYR A 226 -9.79 6.65 -7.77
CA TYR A 226 -8.76 6.91 -6.77
C TYR A 226 -7.38 6.45 -7.23
N VAL A 227 -7.31 5.34 -7.96
CA VAL A 227 -6.05 4.84 -8.55
C VAL A 227 -5.43 5.85 -9.51
N PHE A 228 -6.18 6.77 -10.12
CA PHE A 228 -5.61 7.82 -11.00
C PHE A 228 -5.49 9.20 -10.35
N LYS A 229 -6.26 9.49 -9.29
CA LYS A 229 -6.28 10.82 -8.64
C LYS A 229 -5.46 10.90 -7.37
N LEU A 230 -5.42 9.85 -6.56
CA LEU A 230 -4.73 9.89 -5.26
C LEU A 230 -3.24 9.57 -5.40
N ARG A 231 -2.44 10.03 -4.44
CA ARG A 231 -1.03 9.69 -4.25
C ARG A 231 -0.74 9.57 -2.77
N LEU A 232 0.00 8.55 -2.34
CA LEU A 232 0.50 8.49 -0.96
C LEU A 232 1.74 9.35 -0.86
N ARG A 233 1.84 10.09 0.24
CA ARG A 233 3.08 10.75 0.63
C ARG A 233 3.82 9.89 1.64
N PRO A 234 5.14 9.69 1.47
CA PRO A 234 5.94 8.99 2.45
C PRO A 234 5.90 9.76 3.78
N GLN A 235 5.75 9.02 4.87
CA GLN A 235 5.83 9.57 6.21
C GLN A 235 7.08 9.08 6.89
N PHE A 236 7.97 10.02 7.14
CA PHE A 236 9.12 9.81 7.98
C PHE A 236 8.81 10.38 9.37
N ALA A 237 8.51 9.50 10.33
CA ALA A 237 8.46 9.89 11.73
C ALA A 237 9.91 9.92 12.25
N PRO A 238 10.46 11.10 12.60
CA PRO A 238 11.80 11.14 13.17
C PRO A 238 11.82 10.37 14.49
N PRO A 239 12.95 9.73 14.85
CA PRO A 239 13.06 8.99 16.09
C PRO A 239 12.73 9.89 17.29
N PRO A 240 12.02 9.37 18.31
CA PRO A 240 11.66 10.15 19.49
C PRO A 240 12.92 10.69 20.16
N GLY A 241 13.10 12.02 20.11
CA GLY A 241 14.27 12.72 20.66
C GLY A 241 15.07 13.56 19.65
N ALA A 242 14.80 13.47 18.35
CA ALA A 242 15.34 14.40 17.37
C ALA A 242 14.69 15.79 17.56
N ARG A 243 15.40 16.69 18.25
CA ARG A 243 14.94 18.09 18.44
C ARG A 243 14.93 18.80 17.08
N PRO A 244 13.88 19.58 16.76
CA PRO A 244 13.93 20.48 15.62
C PRO A 244 15.08 21.49 15.80
N PRO A 245 15.81 21.84 14.74
CA PRO A 245 16.90 22.81 14.83
C PRO A 245 16.33 24.19 15.24
N GLY A 246 16.84 24.76 16.33
CA GLY A 246 16.53 26.14 16.76
C GLY A 246 15.98 26.33 18.19
N VAL A 247 15.68 25.26 18.94
CA VAL A 247 15.25 25.39 20.35
C VAL A 247 16.43 25.26 21.32
N PRO A 248 16.77 26.30 22.12
CA PRO A 248 17.84 26.23 23.09
C PRO A 248 17.52 25.20 24.18
N ALA A 249 18.54 24.44 24.60
CA ALA A 249 18.40 23.38 25.58
C ALA A 249 18.13 23.96 26.97
N MET A 250 16.91 23.79 27.48
CA MET A 250 16.66 23.95 28.92
C MET A 250 17.28 22.75 29.66
N PRO A 251 18.00 22.96 30.78
CA PRO A 251 18.60 21.86 31.53
C PRO A 251 17.51 20.90 32.03
N PRO A 252 17.75 19.58 31.99
CA PRO A 252 16.76 18.60 32.44
C PRO A 252 16.54 18.73 33.96
N PRO A 253 15.29 18.58 34.45
CA PRO A 253 15.03 18.51 35.89
C PRO A 253 15.73 17.28 36.50
N PRO A 254 16.30 17.40 37.71
CA PRO A 254 16.98 16.29 38.36
C PRO A 254 15.97 15.18 38.70
N GLY A 255 16.21 13.96 38.17
CA GLY A 255 15.45 12.76 38.56
C GLY A 255 14.79 11.95 37.44
N ALA A 256 14.83 12.39 36.18
CA ALA A 256 14.22 11.62 35.07
C ALA A 256 15.12 10.44 34.64
N ARG A 257 14.79 9.22 35.07
CA ARG A 257 15.35 7.99 34.49
C ARG A 257 14.97 7.90 33.01
N ARG A 258 15.98 7.83 32.13
CA ARG A 258 15.78 7.53 30.70
C ARG A 258 15.14 6.14 30.56
N PRO A 259 13.98 5.99 29.90
CA PRO A 259 13.57 4.67 29.42
C PRO A 259 14.54 4.23 28.32
N ALA A 260 14.85 2.93 28.30
CA ALA A 260 15.70 2.33 27.29
C ALA A 260 15.12 2.57 25.88
N ALA A 261 15.99 2.93 24.93
CA ALA A 261 15.63 3.14 23.55
C ALA A 261 15.09 1.83 22.95
N VAL A 262 13.79 1.79 22.64
CA VAL A 262 13.22 0.77 21.77
C VAL A 262 13.53 1.18 20.34
N ALA A 263 14.25 0.33 19.61
CA ALA A 263 14.56 0.56 18.20
C ALA A 263 13.26 0.71 17.39
N PRO A 264 13.14 1.72 16.50
CA PRO A 264 11.99 1.82 15.63
C PRO A 264 12.02 0.67 14.62
N VAL A 265 10.92 -0.09 14.58
CA VAL A 265 10.64 -1.06 13.52
C VAL A 265 10.39 -0.24 12.24
N PRO A 266 11.10 -0.49 11.13
CA PRO A 266 10.81 0.21 9.89
C PRO A 266 9.53 -0.40 9.29
N PHE A 267 8.67 0.46 8.76
CA PHE A 267 7.42 0.16 8.07
C PHE A 267 6.21 -0.23 8.94
N GLY A 268 5.33 0.76 9.12
CA GLY A 268 3.96 0.54 9.58
C GLY A 268 3.29 1.83 10.03
N GLY A 269 2.77 2.61 9.08
CA GLY A 269 1.86 3.71 9.41
C GLY A 269 2.12 4.98 8.62
N GLY A 270 1.54 5.06 7.41
CA GLY A 270 1.24 6.34 6.80
C GLY A 270 -0.13 6.83 7.29
N THR A 271 -0.16 7.85 8.14
CA THR A 271 -1.33 8.68 8.48
C THR A 271 -1.54 9.76 7.41
N ILE A 272 -2.61 9.66 6.63
CA ILE A 272 -2.92 10.66 5.59
C ILE A 272 -3.34 11.98 6.26
N MET A 273 -2.73 13.09 5.83
CA MET A 273 -3.27 14.43 6.10
C MET A 273 -4.03 14.90 4.86
N GLY A 274 -5.33 14.68 4.86
CA GLY A 274 -6.33 15.39 4.06
C GLY A 274 -7.30 16.08 5.02
N PRO A 275 -7.90 17.22 4.66
CA PRO A 275 -8.81 17.92 5.56
C PRO A 275 -10.02 17.02 5.87
N GLY A 276 -10.13 16.54 7.11
CA GLY A 276 -11.36 15.97 7.65
C GLY A 276 -11.40 14.48 7.98
N LEU A 277 -10.30 13.70 7.93
CA LEU A 277 -10.36 12.26 8.26
C LEU A 277 -9.22 11.83 9.20
N GLY A 278 -9.40 12.16 10.48
CA GLY A 278 -8.65 11.53 11.57
C GLY A 278 -9.45 10.38 12.15
N VAL A 279 -9.21 9.15 11.67
CA VAL A 279 -9.65 7.94 12.36
C VAL A 279 -8.47 6.96 12.42
N PRO A 280 -8.03 6.53 13.62
CA PRO A 280 -7.01 5.52 13.77
C PRO A 280 -7.56 4.15 13.35
N ILE A 281 -6.74 3.38 12.61
CA ILE A 281 -7.04 2.02 12.18
C ILE A 281 -7.22 1.12 13.42
N PRO A 282 -8.36 0.41 13.59
CA PRO A 282 -8.54 -0.53 14.69
C PRO A 282 -7.71 -1.80 14.44
N GLY A 283 -6.76 -2.12 15.32
CA GLY A 283 -6.00 -3.37 15.24
C GLY A 283 -4.72 -3.46 16.05
N GLN A 284 -4.12 -2.34 16.47
CA GLN A 284 -3.02 -2.38 17.43
C GLN A 284 -3.57 -2.28 18.86
N ARG A 285 -3.69 -3.42 19.54
CA ARG A 285 -3.75 -3.39 21.01
C ARG A 285 -2.43 -2.78 21.49
N PRO A 286 -2.43 -1.76 22.36
CA PRO A 286 -1.20 -1.35 23.02
C PRO A 286 -0.65 -2.54 23.80
N ALA A 287 0.65 -2.79 23.67
CA ALA A 287 1.36 -3.79 24.45
C ALA A 287 1.05 -3.55 25.94
N GLN A 288 0.34 -4.49 26.56
CA GLN A 288 0.14 -4.48 28.00
C GLN A 288 1.54 -4.61 28.61
N GLY A 289 1.95 -3.58 29.35
CA GLY A 289 3.08 -3.71 30.27
C GLY A 289 2.85 -4.93 31.16
N THR A 290 3.90 -5.71 31.35
CA THR A 290 3.94 -6.84 32.27
C THR A 290 3.38 -6.40 33.62
N ARG A 291 2.11 -6.73 33.90
CA ARG A 291 1.57 -6.73 35.25
C ARG A 291 2.17 -7.96 35.92
N THR A 292 3.07 -7.72 36.87
CA THR A 292 3.42 -8.69 37.90
C THR A 292 2.12 -9.24 38.52
N PRO A 293 1.97 -10.56 38.67
CA PRO A 293 0.78 -11.11 39.31
C PRO A 293 0.71 -10.64 40.78
N PRO A 294 -0.50 -10.33 41.31
CA PRO A 294 -0.67 -10.04 42.72
C PRO A 294 -0.34 -11.27 43.58
N PRO A 295 0.16 -11.10 44.82
CA PRO A 295 0.47 -12.21 45.71
C PRO A 295 -0.79 -13.01 46.07
N GLU A 296 -0.66 -14.34 46.12
CA GLU A 296 -1.71 -15.27 46.56
C GLU A 296 -2.19 -14.95 47.99
N PRO A 297 -3.51 -15.03 48.27
CA PRO A 297 -4.02 -14.91 49.62
C PRO A 297 -3.60 -16.13 50.48
N PRO A 298 -3.40 -15.94 51.79
CA PRO A 298 -2.98 -17.03 52.68
C PRO A 298 -4.02 -18.15 52.73
N LYS A 299 -3.55 -19.40 52.68
CA LYS A 299 -4.39 -20.60 52.83
C LYS A 299 -5.05 -20.62 54.22
N PRO A 300 -6.32 -21.03 54.34
CA PRO A 300 -6.96 -21.20 55.64
C PRO A 300 -6.28 -22.32 56.42
N ALA A 301 -6.08 -22.07 57.72
CA ALA A 301 -5.47 -23.00 58.65
C ALA A 301 -6.33 -24.26 58.84
N THR A 302 -5.72 -25.43 58.67
CA THR A 302 -6.03 -26.64 59.45
C THR A 302 -4.75 -27.46 59.57
#